data_AF-A0A7C7U3Z8-F1
#
_entry.id   AF-A0A7C7U3Z8-F1
#
_cell.length_a   1.000
_cell.length_b   1.000
_cell.length_c   1.000
_cell.angle_alpha   90.00
_cell.angle_beta   90.00
_cell.angle_gamma   90.00
#
_symmetry.space_group_name_H-M   'P 1'
#
loop_
_entity.id
_entity.type
_entity.pdbx_description
1 polymer ?
#
loop_
_entity_poly.entity_id
_entity_poly.type
_entity_poly.pdbx_seq_one_letter_code
_entity_poly.pdbx_strand_id
1 'polypeptide(L)'
;MTWLVLSPTFSPIARASDAAVIPLPPDVAKDLEILGKGVVGKALPAPPFTDIHGYGNLGSGTWDYKIVHGGKDGMKVRSEHYEKMPKKDGADIWKRTVGTEFVEYIRIDSNHDFGKYLEDDLDVGYSSRFKPGVTWLGKTKAGVTRTIDSKIEAFKTDKPDHVSYRGNLKAKLIYVGQYEVTTPAGTWPALLMRSEFNIKIGPAKVTDTAYMFFAKGVGKIAEVETTNVSAMLVYHSSTKVAKLLTKYPKR
;
A
#
# COMPACT_ATOMS: atom_id res chain seq x y z
N MET A 1 -53.95 30.11 -33.50
CA MET A 1 -54.09 29.11 -32.42
C MET A 1 -53.47 27.83 -32.96
N THR A 2 -52.17 27.69 -32.77
CA THR A 2 -51.32 26.73 -33.51
C THR A 2 -50.77 25.73 -32.52
N TRP A 3 -51.16 24.46 -32.66
CA TRP A 3 -50.72 23.37 -31.80
C TRP A 3 -49.33 22.90 -32.22
N LEU A 4 -48.36 22.99 -31.31
CA LEU A 4 -47.03 22.36 -31.42
C LEU A 4 -47.14 20.92 -30.92
N VAL A 5 -46.92 19.95 -31.81
CA VAL A 5 -46.79 18.53 -31.45
C VAL A 5 -45.35 18.30 -31.00
N LEU A 6 -45.15 18.01 -29.71
CA LEU A 6 -43.88 17.57 -29.14
C LEU A 6 -43.71 16.07 -29.39
N SER A 7 -42.79 15.70 -30.28
CA SER A 7 -42.31 14.32 -30.40
C SER A 7 -41.41 13.99 -29.21
N PRO A 8 -41.64 12.88 -28.48
CA PRO A 8 -40.68 12.41 -27.49
C PRO A 8 -39.48 11.81 -28.21
N THR A 9 -38.34 12.49 -28.15
CA THR A 9 -37.03 11.90 -28.46
C THR A 9 -36.71 10.88 -27.37
N PHE A 10 -36.89 9.60 -27.69
CA PHE A 10 -36.31 8.50 -26.93
C PHE A 10 -34.78 8.69 -26.92
N SER A 11 -34.23 9.11 -25.77
CA SER A 11 -32.79 9.06 -25.54
C SER A 11 -32.34 7.60 -25.49
N PRO A 12 -31.24 7.23 -26.18
CA PRO A 12 -30.75 5.87 -26.13
C PRO A 12 -30.28 5.55 -24.70
N ILE A 13 -30.71 4.40 -24.21
CA ILE A 13 -30.22 3.75 -23.01
C ILE A 13 -28.69 3.70 -23.10
N ALA A 14 -28.02 4.29 -22.10
CA ALA A 14 -26.57 4.23 -21.97
C ALA A 14 -26.10 2.77 -22.00
N ARG A 15 -25.17 2.46 -22.92
CA ARG A 15 -24.53 1.13 -23.01
C ARG A 15 -23.93 0.74 -21.66
N ALA A 16 -24.16 -0.49 -21.25
CA ALA A 16 -23.33 -1.17 -20.27
C ALA A 16 -21.85 -1.00 -20.70
N SER A 17 -20.99 -0.60 -19.77
CA SER A 17 -19.59 -0.30 -20.07
C SER A 17 -18.87 -1.48 -20.71
N ASP A 18 -18.21 -1.29 -21.86
CA ASP A 18 -17.26 -2.21 -22.52
C ASP A 18 -15.98 -2.42 -21.69
N ALA A 19 -16.12 -2.64 -20.39
CA ALA A 19 -14.99 -2.88 -19.51
C ALA A 19 -14.39 -4.26 -19.83
N ALA A 20 -13.12 -4.28 -20.22
CA ALA A 20 -12.44 -5.51 -20.58
C ALA A 20 -12.41 -6.48 -19.38
N VAL A 21 -12.73 -7.75 -19.64
CA VAL A 21 -12.48 -8.84 -18.70
C VAL A 21 -11.04 -9.30 -18.93
N ILE A 22 -10.17 -9.02 -17.96
CA ILE A 22 -8.75 -9.39 -18.04
C ILE A 22 -8.56 -10.64 -17.18
N PRO A 23 -8.17 -11.79 -17.77
CA PRO A 23 -7.83 -12.98 -16.99
C PRO A 23 -6.68 -12.69 -16.03
N LEU A 24 -6.67 -13.37 -14.88
CA LEU A 24 -5.60 -13.24 -13.91
C LEU A 24 -4.27 -13.69 -14.54
N PRO A 25 -3.23 -12.84 -14.62
CA PRO A 25 -1.95 -13.23 -15.19
C PRO A 25 -1.36 -14.44 -14.44
N PRO A 26 -0.74 -15.43 -15.12
CA PRO A 26 -0.27 -16.65 -14.45
C PRO A 26 0.76 -16.43 -13.33
N ASP A 27 1.65 -15.44 -13.48
CA ASP A 27 2.61 -15.06 -12.45
C ASP A 27 1.90 -14.50 -11.20
N VAL A 28 0.93 -13.62 -11.42
CA VAL A 28 0.11 -13.04 -10.35
C VAL A 28 -0.75 -14.11 -9.69
N ALA A 29 -1.34 -15.02 -10.46
CA ALA A 29 -2.13 -16.12 -9.93
C ALA A 29 -1.33 -16.98 -8.95
N LYS A 30 -0.10 -17.33 -9.33
CA LYS A 30 0.82 -18.10 -8.49
C LYS A 30 1.13 -17.41 -7.17
N ASP A 31 1.44 -16.11 -7.20
CA ASP A 31 1.74 -15.35 -5.99
C ASP A 31 0.52 -15.25 -5.05
N LEU A 32 -0.68 -15.24 -5.61
CA LEU A 32 -1.94 -15.16 -4.86
C LEU A 32 -2.43 -16.50 -4.29
N GLU A 33 -1.84 -17.64 -4.69
CA GLU A 33 -2.23 -18.97 -4.20
C GLU A 33 -2.15 -19.07 -2.67
N ILE A 34 -1.25 -18.32 -2.04
CA ILE A 34 -1.03 -18.32 -0.59
C ILE A 34 -2.24 -17.77 0.20
N LEU A 35 -3.16 -17.05 -0.46
CA LEU A 35 -4.42 -16.62 0.15
C LEU A 35 -5.34 -17.81 0.47
N GLY A 36 -5.16 -18.92 -0.24
CA GLY A 36 -5.95 -20.13 -0.10
C GLY A 36 -6.95 -20.33 -1.22
N LYS A 37 -7.35 -21.60 -1.38
CA LYS A 37 -8.27 -22.03 -2.44
C LYS A 37 -9.61 -21.30 -2.32
N GLY A 38 -10.08 -20.74 -3.44
CA GLY A 38 -11.40 -20.10 -3.53
C GLY A 38 -11.45 -18.66 -3.04
N VAL A 39 -10.33 -18.08 -2.58
CA VAL A 39 -10.29 -16.66 -2.20
C VAL A 39 -10.38 -15.77 -3.43
N VAL A 40 -9.60 -16.04 -4.48
CA VAL A 40 -9.67 -15.33 -5.76
C VAL A 40 -10.47 -16.16 -6.75
N GLY A 41 -11.60 -15.62 -7.17
CA GLY A 41 -12.55 -16.25 -8.10
C GLY A 41 -12.36 -15.80 -9.54
N LYS A 42 -13.46 -15.75 -10.28
CA LYS A 42 -13.46 -15.39 -11.72
C LYS A 42 -13.06 -13.94 -11.95
N ALA A 43 -12.47 -13.68 -13.11
CA ALA A 43 -12.29 -12.33 -13.63
C ALA A 43 -13.65 -11.69 -13.94
N LEU A 44 -13.77 -10.40 -13.66
CA LEU A 44 -14.95 -9.57 -13.89
C LEU A 44 -14.60 -8.44 -14.88
N PRO A 45 -15.60 -7.79 -15.51
CA PRO A 45 -15.36 -6.58 -16.30
C PRO A 45 -14.68 -5.53 -15.42
N ALA A 46 -13.49 -5.06 -15.81
CA ALA A 46 -12.68 -4.17 -15.00
C ALA A 46 -12.97 -2.70 -15.36
N PRO A 47 -13.83 -1.97 -14.62
CA PRO A 47 -14.15 -0.59 -14.95
C PRO A 47 -12.91 0.28 -14.78
N PRO A 48 -12.82 1.43 -15.49
CA PRO A 48 -11.81 2.43 -15.18
C PRO A 48 -11.86 2.80 -13.70
N PHE A 49 -10.69 2.85 -13.07
CA PHE A 49 -10.52 3.35 -11.73
C PHE A 49 -10.52 4.88 -11.80
N THR A 50 -11.63 5.52 -11.43
CA THR A 50 -11.79 6.97 -11.60
C THR A 50 -11.62 7.75 -10.30
N ASP A 51 -11.79 7.09 -9.16
CA ASP A 51 -11.78 7.73 -7.85
C ASP A 51 -11.47 6.71 -6.75
N ILE A 52 -10.48 7.05 -5.91
CA ILE A 52 -10.10 6.28 -4.73
C ILE A 52 -11.09 6.41 -3.59
N HIS A 53 -11.92 7.47 -3.50
CA HIS A 53 -12.82 7.64 -2.36
C HIS A 53 -13.84 6.50 -2.21
N GLY A 54 -14.20 5.83 -3.31
CA GLY A 54 -15.05 4.65 -3.27
C GLY A 54 -14.33 3.37 -2.83
N TYR A 55 -13.00 3.33 -2.83
CA TYR A 55 -12.19 2.11 -2.63
C TYR A 55 -11.14 2.23 -1.53
N GLY A 56 -10.80 3.44 -1.08
CA GLY A 56 -9.95 3.69 0.07
C GLY A 56 -10.76 3.54 1.35
N ASN A 57 -10.15 2.95 2.38
CA ASN A 57 -10.66 3.02 3.75
C ASN A 57 -10.60 4.46 4.24
N LEU A 58 -11.56 5.28 3.84
CA LEU A 58 -11.66 6.71 4.19
C LEU A 58 -12.72 6.96 5.28
N GLY A 59 -12.96 5.95 6.11
CA GLY A 59 -13.67 6.08 7.37
C GLY A 59 -12.71 5.81 8.52
N SER A 60 -12.85 6.52 9.64
CA SER A 60 -12.13 6.15 10.85
C SER A 60 -12.66 4.80 11.35
N GLY A 61 -11.79 3.91 11.80
CA GLY A 61 -12.18 2.58 12.24
C GLY A 61 -11.03 1.61 12.32
N THR A 62 -11.33 0.35 12.65
CA THR A 62 -10.34 -0.72 12.74
C THR A 62 -10.76 -1.88 11.84
N TRP A 63 -9.81 -2.40 11.07
CA TRP A 63 -9.97 -3.57 10.21
C TRP A 63 -9.07 -4.69 10.71
N ASP A 64 -9.66 -5.84 10.96
CA ASP A 64 -8.94 -7.03 11.39
C ASP A 64 -8.75 -7.98 10.22
N TYR A 65 -7.49 -8.25 9.89
CA TYR A 65 -7.09 -9.14 8.82
C TYR A 65 -6.64 -10.47 9.38
N LYS A 66 -7.29 -11.56 9.00
CA LYS A 66 -6.81 -12.91 9.32
C LYS A 66 -5.53 -13.19 8.54
N ILE A 67 -4.45 -13.50 9.23
CA ILE A 67 -3.21 -13.95 8.63
C ILE A 67 -3.35 -15.42 8.24
N VAL A 68 -3.27 -15.69 6.94
CA VAL A 68 -3.39 -17.05 6.38
C VAL A 68 -2.05 -17.65 5.98
N HIS A 69 -1.00 -16.82 5.88
CA HIS A 69 0.36 -17.23 5.54
C HIS A 69 1.40 -16.25 6.14
N GLY A 70 2.60 -16.73 6.47
CA GLY A 70 3.77 -15.88 6.74
C GLY A 70 3.75 -14.97 7.98
N GLY A 71 2.81 -15.16 8.92
CA GLY A 71 2.73 -14.33 10.12
C GLY A 71 3.95 -14.44 11.04
N LYS A 72 4.37 -13.32 11.64
CA LYS A 72 5.37 -13.30 12.73
C LYS A 72 4.81 -14.00 13.98
N ASP A 73 5.62 -14.77 14.69
CA ASP A 73 5.35 -15.30 16.05
C ASP A 73 3.94 -15.87 16.29
N GLY A 74 3.42 -16.65 15.34
CA GLY A 74 2.10 -17.29 15.48
C GLY A 74 0.91 -16.31 15.42
N MET A 75 1.14 -15.06 15.00
CA MET A 75 0.11 -14.05 14.77
C MET A 75 -0.94 -14.57 13.78
N LYS A 76 -2.20 -14.57 14.21
CA LYS A 76 -3.36 -15.02 13.40
C LYS A 76 -4.21 -13.87 12.89
N VAL A 77 -4.07 -12.69 13.47
CA VAL A 77 -4.82 -11.48 13.11
C VAL A 77 -3.88 -10.29 13.13
N ARG A 78 -3.99 -9.40 12.13
CA ARG A 78 -3.35 -8.09 12.09
C ARG A 78 -4.42 -7.03 12.01
N SER A 79 -4.40 -6.11 12.97
CA SER A 79 -5.36 -4.99 13.03
C SER A 79 -4.75 -3.75 12.40
N GLU A 80 -5.56 -3.06 11.60
CA GLU A 80 -5.20 -1.77 11.00
C GLU A 80 -6.23 -0.72 11.42
N HIS A 81 -5.76 0.31 12.12
CA HIS A 81 -6.59 1.41 12.59
C HIS A 81 -6.39 2.65 11.70
N TYR A 82 -7.48 3.19 11.19
CA TYR A 82 -7.50 4.41 10.39
C TYR A 82 -8.12 5.55 11.19
N GLU A 83 -7.46 6.71 11.15
CA GLU A 83 -7.92 7.94 11.78
C GLU A 83 -7.75 9.12 10.83
N LYS A 84 -8.80 9.93 10.71
CA LYS A 84 -8.72 11.19 9.97
C LYS A 84 -7.97 12.24 10.79
N MET A 85 -6.89 12.76 10.23
CA MET A 85 -6.09 13.83 10.83
C MET A 85 -6.58 15.21 10.38
N PRO A 86 -6.21 16.30 11.08
CA PRO A 86 -6.44 17.65 10.59
C PRO A 86 -5.86 17.83 9.19
N LYS A 87 -6.60 18.53 8.33
CA LYS A 87 -6.14 18.85 6.98
C LYS A 87 -4.81 19.59 7.03
N LYS A 88 -3.94 19.30 6.06
CA LYS A 88 -2.65 19.97 5.89
C LYS A 88 -2.48 20.38 4.44
N ASP A 89 -2.14 21.64 4.22
CA ASP A 89 -1.93 22.20 2.87
C ASP A 89 -3.11 21.91 1.92
N GLY A 90 -4.34 22.04 2.43
CA GLY A 90 -5.59 21.78 1.70
C GLY A 90 -5.93 20.31 1.46
N ALA A 91 -5.02 19.37 1.77
CA ALA A 91 -5.21 17.94 1.57
C ALA A 91 -5.82 17.25 2.79
N ASP A 92 -6.63 16.21 2.55
CA ASP A 92 -7.06 15.29 3.59
C ASP A 92 -5.88 14.40 3.99
N ILE A 93 -5.66 14.27 5.30
CA ILE A 93 -4.59 13.44 5.86
C ILE A 93 -5.24 12.32 6.67
N TRP A 94 -4.76 11.11 6.45
CA TRP A 94 -5.17 9.92 7.17
C TRP A 94 -3.95 9.27 7.82
N LYS A 95 -4.12 8.85 9.07
CA LYS A 95 -3.14 8.04 9.79
C LYS A 95 -3.63 6.60 9.79
N ARG A 96 -2.81 5.68 9.31
CA ARG A 96 -3.02 4.23 9.39
C ARG A 96 -2.01 3.67 10.39
N THR A 97 -2.49 3.07 11.46
CA THR A 97 -1.65 2.36 12.43
C THR A 97 -1.82 0.86 12.21
N VAL A 98 -0.73 0.14 11.97
CA VAL A 98 -0.73 -1.31 11.76
C VAL A 98 -0.07 -1.94 12.98
N GLY A 99 -0.87 -2.67 13.77
CA GLY A 99 -0.43 -3.22 15.04
C GLY A 99 0.09 -2.15 16.01
N THR A 100 1.22 -2.43 16.65
CA THR A 100 1.95 -1.49 17.53
C THR A 100 3.26 -1.01 16.91
N GLU A 101 3.63 -1.57 15.76
CA GLU A 101 4.94 -1.47 15.15
C GLU A 101 5.05 -0.41 14.06
N PHE A 102 3.93 -0.04 13.42
CA PHE A 102 4.02 0.71 12.16
C PHE A 102 2.90 1.73 12.00
N VAL A 103 3.26 2.93 11.53
CA VAL A 103 2.32 4.02 11.25
C VAL A 103 2.59 4.57 9.85
N GLU A 104 1.55 4.69 9.03
CA GLU A 104 1.62 5.37 7.73
C GLU A 104 0.76 6.63 7.73
N TYR A 105 1.26 7.68 7.10
CA TYR A 105 0.51 8.89 6.82
C TYR A 105 0.22 8.97 5.33
N ILE A 106 -1.07 9.05 5.05
CA ILE A 106 -1.63 9.04 3.72
C ILE A 106 -2.21 10.41 3.45
N ARG A 107 -1.90 10.95 2.28
CA ARG A 107 -2.39 12.24 1.80
C ARG A 107 -3.31 12.02 0.60
N ILE A 108 -4.46 12.70 0.60
CA ILE A 108 -5.38 12.78 -0.54
C ILE A 108 -5.44 14.24 -0.95
N ASP A 109 -4.90 14.55 -2.13
CA ASP A 109 -4.88 15.91 -2.65
C ASP A 109 -6.16 16.28 -3.40
N SER A 110 -6.21 17.52 -3.91
CA SER A 110 -7.37 18.05 -4.64
C SER A 110 -7.62 17.37 -5.99
N ASN A 111 -6.64 16.62 -6.52
CA ASN A 111 -6.82 15.82 -7.73
C ASN A 111 -7.36 14.43 -7.41
N HIS A 112 -7.65 14.15 -6.13
CA HIS A 112 -7.99 12.84 -5.60
C HIS A 112 -6.86 11.82 -5.81
N ASP A 113 -5.62 12.30 -5.94
CA ASP A 113 -4.46 11.43 -5.87
C ASP A 113 -4.20 11.11 -4.39
N PHE A 114 -4.25 9.83 -4.08
CA PHE A 114 -4.07 9.28 -2.74
C PHE A 114 -2.66 8.70 -2.66
N GLY A 115 -1.88 9.03 -1.64
CA GLY A 115 -0.50 8.53 -1.57
C GLY A 115 0.12 8.54 -0.19
N LYS A 116 1.04 7.60 0.03
CA LYS A 116 1.90 7.58 1.21
C LYS A 116 2.98 8.63 1.06
N TYR A 117 3.19 9.44 2.10
CA TYR A 117 4.25 10.47 2.09
C TYR A 117 5.16 10.41 3.32
N LEU A 118 4.74 9.72 4.37
CA LEU A 118 5.50 9.50 5.59
C LEU A 118 5.10 8.14 6.18
N GLU A 119 6.07 7.43 6.72
CA GLU A 119 5.86 6.24 7.55
C GLU A 119 6.79 6.29 8.77
N ASP A 120 6.33 5.75 9.88
CA ASP A 120 7.11 5.51 11.10
C ASP A 120 7.16 4.00 11.33
N ASP A 121 8.36 3.44 11.30
CA ASP A 121 8.66 2.07 11.74
C ASP A 121 9.16 2.14 13.18
N LEU A 122 8.25 1.85 14.10
CA LEU A 122 8.45 1.95 15.54
C LEU A 122 9.29 0.80 16.07
N ASP A 123 9.30 -0.35 15.39
CA ASP A 123 10.14 -1.51 15.76
C ASP A 123 11.63 -1.18 15.62
N VAL A 124 12.00 -0.47 14.55
CA VAL A 124 13.41 -0.08 14.31
C VAL A 124 13.72 1.36 14.71
N GLY A 125 12.70 2.15 15.06
CA GLY A 125 12.82 3.52 15.54
C GLY A 125 13.16 4.53 14.44
N TYR A 126 12.76 4.29 13.20
CA TYR A 126 12.99 5.18 12.06
C TYR A 126 11.69 5.68 11.41
N SER A 127 11.71 6.93 10.96
CA SER A 127 10.68 7.51 10.10
C SER A 127 11.24 7.67 8.68
N SER A 128 10.46 7.32 7.66
CA SER A 128 10.82 7.51 6.25
C SER A 128 9.87 8.49 5.58
N ARG A 129 10.42 9.51 4.90
CA ARG A 129 9.67 10.53 4.18
C ARG A 129 9.92 10.43 2.68
N PHE A 130 8.85 10.48 1.89
CA PHE A 130 8.87 10.31 0.44
C PHE A 130 8.58 11.64 -0.27
N LYS A 131 9.37 11.98 -1.30
CA LYS A 131 9.22 13.21 -2.10
C LYS A 131 9.48 12.96 -3.60
N PRO A 132 8.46 13.04 -4.48
CA PRO A 132 7.03 13.15 -4.15
C PRO A 132 6.56 11.92 -3.35
N GLY A 133 5.39 12.03 -2.70
CA GLY A 133 4.75 10.86 -2.08
C GLY A 133 4.50 9.77 -3.12
N VAL A 134 4.39 8.53 -2.67
CA VAL A 134 3.99 7.40 -3.52
C VAL A 134 2.47 7.44 -3.63
N THR A 135 1.97 8.02 -4.71
CA THR A 135 0.54 8.07 -5.01
C THR A 135 0.09 6.76 -5.65
N TRP A 136 -0.95 6.17 -5.09
CA TRP A 136 -1.71 5.10 -5.71
C TRP A 136 -2.38 5.65 -6.96
N LEU A 137 -2.42 4.81 -8.01
CA LEU A 137 -2.88 5.18 -9.34
C LEU A 137 -4.13 6.06 -9.25
N GLY A 138 -4.02 7.36 -9.54
CA GLY A 138 -5.20 8.19 -9.83
C GLY A 138 -5.96 7.64 -11.04
N LYS A 139 -6.83 8.45 -11.66
CA LYS A 139 -7.68 8.02 -12.80
C LYS A 139 -6.97 7.10 -13.81
N THR A 140 -7.26 5.79 -13.82
CA THR A 140 -6.55 4.78 -14.64
C THR A 140 -7.49 3.70 -15.18
N LYS A 141 -6.98 2.84 -16.06
CA LYS A 141 -7.69 1.67 -16.63
C LYS A 141 -6.90 0.40 -16.32
N ALA A 142 -7.58 -0.74 -16.35
CA ALA A 142 -6.92 -2.02 -16.10
C ALA A 142 -5.86 -2.31 -17.17
N GLY A 143 -4.77 -2.97 -16.77
CA GLY A 143 -3.57 -3.20 -17.57
C GLY A 143 -2.60 -2.01 -17.65
N VAL A 144 -2.99 -0.81 -17.23
CA VAL A 144 -2.11 0.36 -17.28
C VAL A 144 -1.12 0.34 -16.12
N THR A 145 0.15 0.51 -16.45
CA THR A 145 1.25 0.67 -15.49
C THR A 145 1.61 2.15 -15.34
N ARG A 146 1.83 2.62 -14.12
CA ARG A 146 2.48 3.90 -13.84
C ARG A 146 3.77 3.68 -13.07
N THR A 147 4.76 4.52 -13.34
CA THR A 147 6.02 4.53 -12.61
C THR A 147 6.14 5.83 -11.83
N ILE A 148 6.63 5.75 -10.59
CA ILE A 148 6.93 6.91 -9.74
C ILE A 148 8.37 6.79 -9.28
N ASP A 149 9.15 7.84 -9.51
CA ASP A 149 10.46 8.00 -8.91
C ASP A 149 10.35 9.00 -7.75
N SER A 150 10.77 8.57 -6.56
CA SER A 150 10.69 9.34 -5.32
C SER A 150 12.02 9.36 -4.60
N LYS A 151 12.35 10.49 -3.95
CA LYS A 151 13.44 10.58 -2.99
C LYS A 151 12.94 10.15 -1.62
N ILE A 152 13.77 9.38 -0.92
CA ILE A 152 13.49 8.97 0.46
C ILE A 152 14.51 9.60 1.39
N GLU A 153 14.03 10.15 2.50
CA GLU A 153 14.85 10.57 3.63
C GLU A 153 14.41 9.77 4.86
N ALA A 154 15.34 9.12 5.54
CA ALA A 154 15.07 8.43 6.80
C ALA A 154 15.67 9.20 7.98
N PHE A 155 14.91 9.26 9.07
CA PHE A 155 15.20 9.99 10.30
C PHE A 155 15.05 9.03 11.46
N LYS A 156 15.81 9.23 12.54
CA LYS A 156 15.45 8.57 13.79
C LYS A 156 14.21 9.23 14.36
N THR A 157 13.30 8.43 14.90
CA THR A 157 12.05 8.91 15.51
C THR A 157 12.31 9.89 16.66
N ASP A 158 13.40 9.71 17.42
CA ASP A 158 13.83 10.60 18.50
C ASP A 158 14.55 11.88 18.03
N LYS A 159 14.92 11.96 16.74
CA LYS A 159 15.65 13.09 16.12
C LYS A 159 15.09 13.39 14.73
N PRO A 160 13.82 13.83 14.62
CA PRO A 160 13.12 13.99 13.34
C PRO A 160 13.68 15.09 12.44
N ASP A 161 14.48 16.02 13.00
CA ASP A 161 15.09 17.12 12.26
C ASP A 161 16.46 16.75 11.66
N HIS A 162 16.96 15.53 11.92
CA HIS A 162 18.25 15.06 11.44
C HIS A 162 18.12 13.88 10.49
N VAL A 163 18.39 14.12 9.21
CA VAL A 163 18.40 13.06 8.18
C VAL A 163 19.52 12.08 8.47
N SER A 164 19.18 10.84 8.80
CA SER A 164 20.13 9.75 9.02
C SER A 164 20.57 9.12 7.71
N TYR A 165 19.63 8.90 6.78
CA TYR A 165 19.92 8.32 5.47
C TYR A 165 19.13 8.99 4.36
N ARG A 166 19.70 8.96 3.15
CA ARG A 166 19.02 9.38 1.93
C ARG A 166 19.03 8.24 0.93
N GLY A 167 18.02 8.27 0.07
CA GLY A 167 17.78 7.20 -0.87
C GLY A 167 16.84 7.61 -1.99
N ASN A 168 16.57 6.64 -2.86
CA ASN A 168 15.60 6.74 -3.92
C ASN A 168 14.70 5.50 -3.90
N LEU A 169 13.44 5.71 -4.27
CA LEU A 169 12.43 4.71 -4.49
C LEU A 169 11.98 4.81 -5.94
N LYS A 170 11.89 3.66 -6.59
CA LYS A 170 11.17 3.51 -7.86
C LYS A 170 9.99 2.59 -7.63
N ALA A 171 8.79 3.11 -7.78
CA ALA A 171 7.55 2.34 -7.73
C ALA A 171 7.05 2.06 -9.14
N LYS A 172 6.56 0.84 -9.37
CA LYS A 172 5.65 0.54 -10.47
C LYS A 172 4.30 0.14 -9.89
N LEU A 173 3.25 0.79 -10.35
CA LEU A 173 1.90 0.58 -9.87
C LEU A 173 1.04 0.14 -11.05
N ILE A 174 0.28 -0.93 -10.88
CA ILE A 174 -0.47 -1.60 -11.95
C ILE A 174 -1.89 -1.88 -11.45
N TYR A 175 -2.89 -1.38 -12.16
CA TYR A 175 -4.26 -1.84 -11.98
C TYR A 175 -4.44 -3.10 -12.83
N VAL A 176 -4.43 -4.27 -12.19
CA VAL A 176 -4.39 -5.56 -12.89
C VAL A 176 -5.74 -5.88 -13.53
N GLY A 177 -6.83 -5.68 -12.78
CA GLY A 177 -8.19 -6.00 -13.22
C GLY A 177 -9.15 -6.08 -12.04
N GLN A 178 -10.39 -6.53 -12.28
CA GLN A 178 -11.38 -6.78 -11.24
C GLN A 178 -11.68 -8.27 -11.17
N TYR A 179 -11.78 -8.78 -9.94
CA TYR A 179 -11.98 -10.21 -9.67
C TYR A 179 -13.03 -10.39 -8.57
N GLU A 180 -13.75 -11.50 -8.60
CA GLU A 180 -14.54 -11.92 -7.45
C GLU A 180 -13.58 -12.35 -6.33
N VAL A 181 -13.73 -11.80 -5.12
CA VAL A 181 -12.87 -12.13 -3.98
C VAL A 181 -13.73 -12.52 -2.80
N THR A 182 -13.46 -13.68 -2.22
CA THR A 182 -14.15 -14.23 -1.05
C THR A 182 -13.22 -14.27 0.15
N THR A 183 -13.63 -13.63 1.24
CA THR A 183 -12.95 -13.66 2.54
C THR A 183 -13.94 -14.14 3.61
N PRO A 184 -13.51 -14.38 4.86
CA PRO A 184 -14.43 -14.73 5.94
C PRO A 184 -15.53 -13.69 6.20
N ALA A 185 -15.34 -12.44 5.78
CA ALA A 185 -16.30 -11.37 5.98
C ALA A 185 -17.34 -11.26 4.83
N GLY A 186 -17.15 -11.98 3.72
CA GLY A 186 -18.07 -11.94 2.57
C GLY A 186 -17.38 -12.11 1.22
N THR A 187 -18.14 -11.84 0.15
CA THR A 187 -17.68 -11.92 -1.24
C THR A 187 -17.97 -10.61 -1.95
N TRP A 188 -16.98 -10.07 -2.67
CA TRP A 188 -17.11 -8.80 -3.38
C TRP A 188 -16.45 -8.83 -4.76
N PRO A 189 -16.94 -7.98 -5.70
CA PRO A 189 -16.17 -7.60 -6.86
C PRO A 189 -15.06 -6.62 -6.43
N ALA A 190 -13.79 -7.03 -6.53
CA ALA A 190 -12.65 -6.28 -5.99
C ALA A 190 -11.61 -5.95 -7.06
N LEU A 191 -11.11 -4.72 -7.02
CA LEU A 191 -10.00 -4.27 -7.86
C LEU A 191 -8.70 -4.87 -7.34
N LEU A 192 -7.91 -5.46 -8.23
CA LEU A 192 -6.56 -5.92 -7.91
C LEU A 192 -5.54 -4.88 -8.36
N MET A 193 -4.78 -4.39 -7.38
CA MET A 193 -3.65 -3.49 -7.58
C MET A 193 -2.35 -4.23 -7.28
N ARG A 194 -1.37 -4.16 -8.18
CA ARG A 194 -0.01 -4.64 -7.97
C ARG A 194 0.92 -3.44 -7.82
N SER A 195 1.72 -3.45 -6.77
CA SER A 195 2.77 -2.46 -6.53
C SER A 195 4.12 -3.17 -6.46
N GLU A 196 5.11 -2.64 -7.16
CA GLU A 196 6.50 -3.09 -7.09
C GLU A 196 7.38 -1.91 -6.67
N PHE A 197 8.12 -2.07 -5.59
CA PHE A 197 9.05 -1.06 -5.09
C PHE A 197 10.49 -1.54 -5.22
N ASN A 198 11.34 -0.66 -5.72
CA ASN A 198 12.79 -0.80 -5.65
C ASN A 198 13.35 0.39 -4.89
N ILE A 199 13.80 0.15 -3.67
CA ILE A 199 14.28 1.17 -2.75
C ILE A 199 15.77 0.97 -2.56
N LYS A 200 16.52 2.06 -2.59
CA LYS A 200 17.92 2.12 -2.17
C LYS A 200 18.05 3.26 -1.18
N ILE A 201 18.43 2.97 0.06
CA ILE A 201 18.56 3.97 1.12
C ILE A 201 19.75 3.64 2.01
N GLY A 202 20.71 4.57 2.10
CA GLY A 202 21.99 4.29 2.76
C GLY A 202 22.63 3.00 2.23
N PRO A 203 23.03 2.06 3.11
CA PRO A 203 23.60 0.77 2.70
C PRO A 203 22.55 -0.30 2.33
N ALA A 204 21.26 0.02 2.43
CA ALA A 204 20.18 -0.93 2.21
C ALA A 204 19.60 -0.82 0.80
N LYS A 205 19.23 -1.98 0.26
CA LYS A 205 18.38 -2.15 -0.90
C LYS A 205 17.17 -2.97 -0.47
N VAL A 206 15.97 -2.48 -0.78
CA VAL A 206 14.72 -3.19 -0.53
C VAL A 206 14.01 -3.39 -1.86
N THR A 207 13.51 -4.59 -2.08
CA THR A 207 12.52 -4.86 -3.12
C THR A 207 11.27 -5.36 -2.49
N ASP A 208 10.15 -4.75 -2.81
CA ASP A 208 8.86 -5.12 -2.24
C ASP A 208 7.84 -5.29 -3.35
N THR A 209 6.99 -6.30 -3.24
CA THR A 209 5.86 -6.53 -4.15
C THR A 209 4.61 -6.76 -3.33
N ALA A 210 3.57 -5.96 -3.60
CA ALA A 210 2.31 -6.05 -2.90
C ALA A 210 1.15 -6.16 -3.89
N TYR A 211 0.27 -7.14 -3.65
CA TYR A 211 -0.99 -7.34 -4.32
C TYR A 211 -2.12 -7.01 -3.37
N MET A 212 -2.95 -6.03 -3.70
CA MET A 212 -3.99 -5.53 -2.80
C MET A 212 -5.33 -5.51 -3.51
N PHE A 213 -6.32 -6.12 -2.85
CA PHE A 213 -7.69 -6.18 -3.33
C PHE A 213 -8.55 -5.13 -2.63
N PHE A 214 -9.23 -4.30 -3.41
CA PHE A 214 -10.11 -3.26 -2.90
C PHE A 214 -11.55 -3.47 -3.34
N ALA A 215 -12.46 -3.55 -2.37
CA ALA A 215 -13.89 -3.60 -2.62
C ALA A 215 -14.53 -2.23 -2.38
N LYS A 216 -15.47 -1.85 -3.26
CA LYS A 216 -16.15 -0.56 -3.19
C LYS A 216 -16.94 -0.44 -1.89
N GLY A 217 -16.75 0.66 -1.16
CA GLY A 217 -17.40 0.93 0.12
C GLY A 217 -16.87 0.12 1.32
N VAL A 218 -15.91 -0.77 1.10
CA VAL A 218 -15.33 -1.63 2.15
C VAL A 218 -13.84 -1.37 2.35
N GLY A 219 -13.13 -1.00 1.29
CA GLY A 219 -11.69 -0.75 1.32
C GLY A 219 -10.84 -1.97 0.96
N LYS A 220 -9.64 -2.04 1.55
CA LYS A 220 -8.72 -3.18 1.36
C LYS A 220 -9.30 -4.42 2.04
N ILE A 221 -9.59 -5.46 1.26
CA ILE A 221 -10.20 -6.70 1.76
C ILE A 221 -9.23 -7.90 1.79
N ALA A 222 -8.16 -7.86 1.00
CA ALA A 222 -7.12 -8.88 0.98
C ALA A 222 -5.80 -8.29 0.49
N GLU A 223 -4.69 -8.86 0.94
CA GLU A 223 -3.34 -8.41 0.62
C GLU A 223 -2.38 -9.60 0.59
N VAL A 224 -1.46 -9.59 -0.36
CA VAL A 224 -0.25 -10.43 -0.37
C VAL A 224 0.93 -9.48 -0.53
N GLU A 225 1.85 -9.52 0.43
CA GLU A 225 3.05 -8.67 0.45
C GLU A 225 4.29 -9.57 0.50
N THR A 226 5.31 -9.22 -0.27
CA THR A 226 6.59 -9.91 -0.30
C THR A 226 7.72 -8.90 -0.32
N THR A 227 8.34 -8.72 0.84
CA THR A 227 9.43 -7.78 1.03
C THR A 227 10.75 -8.54 1.14
N ASN A 228 11.73 -8.14 0.35
CA ASN A 228 13.12 -8.60 0.44
C ASN A 228 14.01 -7.42 0.78
N VAL A 229 14.65 -7.48 1.95
CA VAL A 229 15.59 -6.47 2.43
C VAL A 229 17.01 -7.03 2.32
N SER A 230 17.92 -6.27 1.73
CA SER A 230 19.35 -6.57 1.68
C SER A 230 20.13 -5.34 2.15
N ALA A 231 20.93 -5.47 3.20
CA ALA A 231 21.76 -4.37 3.69
C ALA A 231 23.20 -4.85 3.89
N MET A 232 24.17 -4.03 3.50
CA MET A 232 25.60 -4.32 3.70
C MET A 232 26.18 -3.40 4.77
N LEU A 233 26.47 -3.94 5.95
CA LEU A 233 27.14 -3.17 7.01
C LEU A 233 28.66 -3.18 6.79
N VAL A 234 29.22 -2.06 6.37
CA VAL A 234 30.66 -1.83 6.40
C VAL A 234 30.97 -1.01 7.64
N TYR A 235 31.56 -1.64 8.67
CA TYR A 235 32.01 -0.93 9.87
C TYR A 235 33.53 -1.01 9.99
N HIS A 236 34.15 0.12 10.26
CA HIS A 236 35.56 0.20 10.63
C HIS A 236 35.63 0.43 12.13
N SER A 237 36.07 -0.60 12.88
CA SER A 237 36.34 -0.48 14.30
C SER A 237 37.85 -0.47 14.52
N SER A 238 38.34 0.64 15.05
CA SER A 238 39.70 0.74 15.55
C SER A 238 39.61 0.84 17.08
N THR A 239 40.02 -0.22 17.78
CA THR A 239 40.07 -0.23 19.24
C THR A 239 41.51 -0.37 19.70
N LYS A 240 41.95 0.55 20.56
CA LYS A 240 43.18 0.44 21.34
C LYS A 240 42.78 0.20 22.78
N VAL A 241 43.00 -1.02 23.27
CA VAL A 241 42.69 -1.38 24.66
C VAL A 241 43.96 -1.83 25.35
N ALA A 242 44.37 -1.11 26.39
CA ALA A 242 45.38 -1.55 27.35
C ALA A 242 44.66 -2.01 28.62
N LYS A 243 44.98 -3.21 29.11
CA LYS A 243 44.38 -3.76 30.34
C LYS A 243 45.51 -4.13 31.30
N LEU A 244 45.33 -3.78 32.57
CA LEU A 244 46.19 -4.20 33.67
C LEU A 244 45.37 -5.09 34.61
N LEU A 245 45.96 -6.20 35.03
CA LEU A 245 45.34 -7.13 35.98
C LEU A 245 45.33 -6.48 37.37
N THR A 246 44.14 -6.27 37.95
CA THR A 246 44.03 -5.62 39.26
C THR A 246 43.83 -6.59 40.41
N LYS A 247 43.28 -7.80 40.18
CA LYS A 247 43.11 -8.86 41.20
C LYS A 247 43.06 -10.27 40.59
N TYR A 248 43.46 -11.27 41.37
CA TYR A 248 43.33 -12.69 41.05
C TYR A 248 41.98 -13.27 41.54
N PRO A 249 41.45 -14.33 40.91
CA PRO A 249 40.34 -15.09 41.47
C PRO A 249 40.78 -15.78 42.77
N LYS A 250 39.93 -15.73 43.79
CA LYS A 250 40.18 -16.44 45.06
C LYS A 250 40.16 -17.95 44.82
N ARG A 251 41.16 -18.66 45.34
CA ARG A 251 41.11 -20.13 45.50
C ARG A 251 40.24 -20.50 46.68
#